data_AF-A0A3M1Y3Z8-F1
#
_entry.id   AF-A0A3M1Y3Z8-F1
#
_cell.length_a   1.000
_cell.length_b   1.000
_cell.length_c   1.000
_cell.angle_alpha   90.00
_cell.angle_beta   90.00
_cell.angle_gamma   90.00
#
_symmetry.space_group_name_H-M   'P 1'
#
loop_
_entity.id
_entity.type
_entity.pdbx_description
1 polymer ?
#
loop_
_entity_poly.entity_id
_entity_poly.type
_entity_poly.pdbx_seq_one_letter_code
_entity_poly.pdbx_strand_id
1 'polypeptide(L)'
;FYVQDAETGREGVVDNREFLNAHQEKQMAFQPDMIRQFAHFLASYYRPPDGPRPQVRAEVWVTWNGRPSRLLIDPAVDLAAQPAFWRKPAWVLPWE
;
A
#
# COMPACT_ATOMS: atom_id res chain seq x y z
N PHE A 1 0.61 3.40 5.74
CA PHE A 1 1.57 2.75 4.81
C PHE A 1 2.93 2.73 5.48
N TYR A 2 3.76 1.74 5.14
CA TYR A 2 5.14 1.62 5.61
C TYR A 2 6.07 1.84 4.43
N VAL A 3 7.01 2.77 4.57
CA VAL A 3 8.03 3.05 3.56
C VAL A 3 9.38 2.66 4.16
N GLN A 4 10.03 1.68 3.55
CA GLN A 4 11.32 1.19 4.00
C GLN A 4 12.41 1.60 3.01
N ASP A 5 13.41 2.32 3.52
CA ASP A 5 14.60 2.68 2.78
C ASP A 5 15.43 1.44 2.46
N ALA A 6 15.80 1.27 1.19
CA ALA A 6 16.44 0.04 0.73
C ALA A 6 17.93 -0.07 1.13
N GLU A 7 18.59 1.04 1.47
CA GLU A 7 20.03 1.04 1.84
C GLU A 7 20.21 0.91 3.35
N THR A 8 19.42 1.67 4.11
CA THR A 8 19.53 1.76 5.58
C THR A 8 18.61 0.78 6.30
N GLY A 9 17.61 0.23 5.60
CA GLY A 9 16.56 -0.62 6.19
C GLY A 9 15.60 0.11 7.13
N ARG A 10 15.74 1.44 7.27
CA ARG A 10 14.90 2.27 8.13
C ARG A 10 13.49 2.32 7.57
N GLU A 11 12.51 2.14 8.46
CA GLU A 11 11.10 2.16 8.11
C GLU A 11 10.40 3.36 8.72
N GLY A 12 9.64 4.08 7.90
CA GLY A 12 8.76 5.16 8.30
C GLY A 12 7.29 4.79 8.10
N VAL A 13 6.43 5.32 8.97
CA VAL A 13 4.98 5.24 8.82
C VAL A 13 4.50 6.53 8.16
N VAL A 14 3.66 6.39 7.14
CA VAL A 14 3.09 7.53 6.40
C VAL A 14 1.70 7.88 6.94
N ASP A 15 1.47 9.16 7.23
CA ASP A 15 0.13 9.73 7.40
C ASP A 15 -0.47 10.01 6.01
N ASN A 16 -1.47 9.24 5.63
CA ASN A 16 -2.08 9.34 4.30
C ASN A 16 -2.71 10.72 4.04
N ARG A 17 -3.13 11.43 5.10
CA ARG A 17 -3.84 12.70 5.03
C ARG A 17 -2.95 13.86 4.57
N GLU A 18 -1.64 13.67 4.59
CA GLU A 18 -0.68 14.62 4.01
C GLU A 18 -0.74 14.64 2.48
N PHE A 19 -1.23 13.55 1.86
CA PHE A 19 -1.21 13.35 0.41
C PHE A 19 -2.61 13.20 -0.21
N LEU A 20 -3.54 12.62 0.55
CA LEU A 20 -4.88 12.30 0.08
C LEU A 20 -5.91 13.16 0.81
N ASN A 21 -6.90 13.64 0.06
CA ASN A 21 -8.10 14.19 0.69
C ASN A 21 -8.97 13.05 1.26
N ALA A 22 -9.93 13.40 2.13
CA ALA A 22 -10.78 12.42 2.80
C ALA A 22 -11.54 11.48 1.84
N HIS A 23 -11.94 11.97 0.66
CA HIS A 23 -12.62 11.13 -0.32
C HIS A 23 -11.65 10.13 -0.97
N GLN A 24 -10.45 10.56 -1.34
CA GLN A 24 -9.42 9.69 -1.91
C GLN A 24 -8.94 8.66 -0.90
N GLU A 25 -8.71 9.06 0.35
CA GLU A 25 -8.31 8.15 1.43
C GLU A 25 -9.38 7.07 1.66
N LYS A 26 -10.66 7.47 1.69
CA LYS A 26 -11.76 6.53 1.84
C LYS A 26 -11.79 5.50 0.71
N GLN A 27 -11.63 5.94 -0.55
CA GLN A 27 -11.62 5.02 -1.70
C GLN A 27 -10.37 4.13 -1.71
N MET A 28 -9.22 4.68 -1.36
CA MET A 28 -7.95 3.95 -1.27
C MET A 28 -8.00 2.88 -0.18
N ALA A 29 -8.66 3.12 0.96
CA ALA A 29 -8.64 2.21 2.10
C ALA A 29 -9.20 0.79 1.86
N PHE A 30 -9.86 0.53 0.74
CA PHE A 30 -10.42 -0.80 0.44
C PHE A 30 -10.23 -1.27 -1.01
N GLN A 31 -9.75 -0.42 -1.91
CA GLN A 31 -9.58 -0.79 -3.32
C GLN A 31 -8.13 -1.19 -3.60
N PRO A 32 -7.85 -2.46 -3.95
CA PRO A 32 -6.48 -2.92 -4.19
C PRO A 32 -5.72 -2.08 -5.21
N ASP A 33 -6.34 -1.68 -6.32
CA ASP A 33 -5.64 -0.89 -7.33
C ASP A 33 -5.27 0.51 -6.82
N MET A 34 -6.14 1.17 -6.06
CA MET A 34 -5.82 2.47 -5.44
C MET A 34 -4.72 2.35 -4.38
N ILE A 35 -4.74 1.27 -3.58
CA ILE A 35 -3.67 0.97 -2.62
C ILE A 35 -2.32 0.83 -3.34
N ARG A 36 -2.30 0.08 -4.44
CA ARG A 36 -1.11 -0.08 -5.29
C ARG A 36 -0.67 1.27 -5.88
N GLN A 37 -1.58 2.02 -6.49
CA GLN A 37 -1.26 3.32 -7.07
C GLN A 37 -0.67 4.29 -6.04
N PHE A 38 -1.25 4.33 -4.83
CA PHE A 38 -0.73 5.15 -3.76
C PHE A 38 0.64 4.68 -3.28
N ALA A 39 0.88 3.36 -3.21
CA ALA A 39 2.22 2.84 -2.92
C ALA A 39 3.28 3.28 -3.94
N HIS A 40 2.94 3.26 -5.25
CA HIS A 40 3.81 3.76 -6.32
C HIS A 40 4.11 5.26 -6.18
N PHE A 41 3.09 6.05 -5.81
CA PHE A 41 3.27 7.47 -5.51
C PHE A 41 4.23 7.68 -4.34
N LEU A 42 4.03 7.00 -3.20
CA LEU A 42 4.90 7.12 -2.03
C LEU A 42 6.34 6.68 -2.35
N ALA A 43 6.51 5.60 -3.11
CA ALA A 43 7.82 5.13 -3.52
C ALA A 43 8.57 6.14 -4.40
N SER A 44 7.84 6.90 -5.22
CA SER A 44 8.40 7.97 -6.04
C SER A 44 8.70 9.22 -5.21
N TYR A 45 7.82 9.57 -4.28
CA TYR A 45 7.94 10.75 -3.42
C TYR A 45 9.12 10.65 -2.45
N TYR A 46 9.30 9.48 -1.81
CA TYR A 46 10.40 9.25 -0.86
C TYR A 46 11.68 8.72 -1.51
N ARG A 47 11.75 8.70 -2.85
CA ARG A 47 12.96 8.23 -3.54
C ARG A 47 14.08 9.27 -3.39
N PRO A 48 15.29 8.87 -2.93
CA PRO A 48 16.44 9.77 -2.95
C PRO A 48 16.86 10.09 -4.40
N PRO A 49 17.42 11.28 -4.68
CA PRO A 49 17.83 11.68 -6.03
C PRO A 49 18.71 10.65 -6.76
N ASP A 50 19.68 10.07 -6.06
CA ASP A 50 20.63 9.09 -6.59
C ASP A 50 20.49 7.72 -5.91
N GLY A 51 19.38 7.48 -5.22
CA GLY A 51 19.17 6.29 -4.39
C GLY A 51 18.23 5.24 -5.01
N PRO A 52 18.25 4.01 -4.46
CA PRO A 52 17.29 2.97 -4.83
C PRO A 52 15.86 3.39 -4.46
N ARG A 53 14.90 2.80 -5.17
CA ARG A 53 13.48 2.96 -4.84
C ARG A 53 13.21 2.31 -3.47
N PRO A 54 12.56 3.01 -2.52
CA PRO A 54 12.17 2.40 -1.27
C PRO A 54 11.08 1.34 -1.48
N GLN A 55 11.01 0.38 -0.58
CA GLN A 55 9.95 -0.62 -0.54
C GLN A 55 8.73 0.00 0.14
N VAL A 56 7.53 -0.24 -0.41
CA VAL A 56 6.30 0.29 0.17
C VAL A 56 5.33 -0.84 0.44
N ARG A 57 5.00 -1.03 1.72
CA ARG A 57 4.07 -2.03 2.21
C ARG A 57 2.86 -1.35 2.83
N ALA A 58 1.75 -2.06 2.91
CA ALA A 58 0.58 -1.57 3.62
C ALA A 58 -0.11 -2.69 4.36
N GLU A 59 -0.59 -2.36 5.55
CA GLU A 59 -1.45 -3.22 6.34
C GLU A 59 -2.86 -2.64 6.26
N VAL A 60 -3.75 -3.35 5.56
CA VAL A 60 -5.10 -2.87 5.26
C VAL A 60 -6.11 -3.86 5.79
N TRP A 61 -6.86 -3.43 6.79
CA TRP A 61 -7.90 -4.20 7.46
C TRP A 61 -9.27 -3.74 6.97
N VAL A 62 -10.10 -4.69 6.53
CA VAL A 62 -11.46 -4.40 6.08
C VAL A 62 -12.47 -5.29 6.78
N THR A 63 -13.64 -4.72 7.05
CA THR A 63 -14.79 -5.40 7.64
C THR A 63 -15.84 -5.52 6.56
N TRP A 64 -16.20 -6.75 6.20
CA TRP A 64 -17.20 -7.02 5.16
C TRP A 64 -18.47 -7.59 5.78
N ASN A 65 -19.61 -6.95 5.54
CA ASN A 65 -20.94 -7.41 5.97
C ASN A 65 -21.02 -7.83 7.45
N GLY A 66 -20.43 -7.05 8.36
CA GLY A 66 -20.49 -7.28 9.80
C GLY A 66 -19.66 -8.46 10.31
N ARG A 67 -18.86 -9.11 9.45
CA ARG A 67 -17.89 -10.15 9.86
C ARG A 67 -16.67 -9.51 10.54
N PRO A 68 -15.90 -10.26 11.35
CA PRO A 68 -14.65 -9.78 11.91
C PRO A 68 -13.72 -9.19 10.84
N SER A 69 -13.01 -8.13 11.20
CA SER A 69 -12.05 -7.49 10.31
C SER A 69 -10.95 -8.48 9.92
N ARG A 70 -10.52 -8.42 8.65
CA ARG A 70 -9.43 -9.24 8.11
C ARG A 70 -8.53 -8.41 7.22
N LEU A 71 -7.31 -8.88 7.04
CA LEU A 71 -6.38 -8.32 6.08
C LEU A 71 -6.93 -8.47 4.65
N LEU A 72 -6.98 -7.36 3.93
CA LEU A 72 -7.34 -7.32 2.51
C LEU A 72 -6.18 -7.75 1.62
N ILE A 73 -4.96 -7.39 2.03
CA ILE A 73 -3.73 -7.56 1.25
C ILE A 73 -2.62 -8.17 2.12
N ASP A 74 -1.66 -8.84 1.49
CA ASP A 74 -0.48 -9.35 2.16
C ASP A 74 0.44 -8.18 2.60
N PRO A 75 0.64 -7.97 3.93
CA PRO A 75 1.44 -6.86 4.44
C PRO A 75 2.95 -7.01 4.21
N ALA A 76 3.42 -8.19 3.78
CA ALA A 76 4.82 -8.44 3.47
C ALA A 76 5.20 -8.05 2.03
N VAL A 77 4.23 -7.79 1.16
CA VAL A 77 4.48 -7.53 -0.26
C VAL A 77 4.85 -6.07 -0.51
N ASP A 78 5.95 -5.83 -1.22
CA ASP A 78 6.26 -4.51 -1.79
C ASP A 78 5.26 -4.19 -2.91
N LEU A 79 4.26 -3.38 -2.57
CA LEU A 79 3.19 -2.93 -3.46
C LEU A 79 3.71 -2.03 -4.58
N ALA A 80 4.79 -1.30 -4.32
CA ALA A 80 5.40 -0.42 -5.31
C ALA A 80 6.24 -1.19 -6.36
N ALA A 81 6.53 -2.48 -6.14
CA ALA A 81 7.05 -3.38 -7.17
C ALA A 81 5.94 -4.05 -8.01
N GLN A 82 4.67 -3.98 -7.58
CA GLN A 82 3.59 -4.73 -8.23
C GLN A 82 3.10 -4.00 -9.50
N PRO A 83 2.94 -4.71 -10.63
CA PRO A 83 2.42 -4.13 -11.86
C PRO A 83 0.92 -3.85 -11.75
N ALA A 84 0.40 -3.07 -12.70
CA ALA A 84 -1.05 -2.97 -12.90
C ALA A 84 -1.64 -4.34 -13.26
N PHE A 85 -2.89 -4.57 -12.87
CA PHE A 85 -3.53 -5.87 -12.99
C PHE A 85 -4.99 -5.71 -13.43
N TRP A 86 -5.45 -6.67 -14.24
CA TRP A 86 -6.85 -6.77 -14.69
C TRP A 86 -7.60 -7.91 -13.99
N ARG A 87 -6.86 -8.85 -13.43
CA ARG A 87 -7.35 -9.98 -12.64
C ARG A 87 -6.88 -9.82 -11.21
N LYS A 88 -7.53 -10.52 -10.27
CA LYS A 88 -7.13 -10.51 -8.87
C LYS A 88 -5.63 -10.85 -8.73
N PRO A 89 -4.80 -9.95 -8.19
CA PRO A 89 -3.37 -10.19 -8.03
C PRO A 89 -3.13 -11.09 -6.81
N ALA A 90 -1.99 -11.78 -6.79
CA ALA A 90 -1.68 -12.80 -5.77
C ALA A 90 -1.58 -12.23 -4.34
N TRP A 91 -1.23 -10.95 -4.20
CA TRP A 91 -1.10 -10.27 -2.92
C TRP A 91 -2.44 -9.79 -2.34
N VAL A 92 -3.55 -9.89 -3.07
CA VAL A 92 -4.89 -9.67 -2.50
C VAL A 92 -5.35 -11.00 -1.89
N LEU A 93 -5.56 -10.99 -0.57
CA LEU A 93 -5.87 -12.22 0.16
C LEU A 93 -7.24 -12.78 -0.21
N PRO A 94 -7.42 -14.11 -0.21
CA PRO A 94 -8.72 -14.73 -0.41
C PRO A 94 -9.69 -14.36 0.70
N TRP A 95 -10.98 -14.25 0.33
CA TRP A 95 -12.06 -14.09 1.29
C TRP A 95 -12.69 -15.47 1.49
N GLU A 96 -12.34 -16.14 2.58
CA GLU A 96 -12.97 -17.41 3.00
C GLU A 96 -14.17 -17.17 3.93
#